data_AF-A0A1I0EF32-F1
#
_entry.id   AF-A0A1I0EF32-F1
#
_cell.length_a   1.000
_cell.length_b   1.000
_cell.length_c   1.000
_cell.angle_alpha   90.00
_cell.angle_beta   90.00
_cell.angle_gamma   90.00
#
_symmetry.space_group_name_H-M   'P 1'
#
loop_
_entity.id
_entity.type
_entity.pdbx_description
1 polymer ?
#
loop_
_entity_poly.entity_id
_entity_poly.type
_entity_poly.pdbx_seq_one_letter_code
_entity_poly.pdbx_strand_id
1 'polypeptide(L)' 'MTKRAYRVSGPRPVAGVGTGGTVHLDPEAVNIPALIEAGHIEIVRKPSVKESAPEKTAEEVAA' A
#
# COMPACT_ATOMS: atom_id res chain seq x y z
N MET A 1 -18.37 11.59 -5.59
CA MET A 1 -17.21 10.77 -5.98
C MET A 1 -16.66 10.09 -4.74
N THR A 2 -16.71 8.76 -4.68
CA THR A 2 -16.36 7.99 -3.48
C THR A 2 -15.04 7.28 -3.71
N LYS A 3 -13.93 7.94 -3.40
CA LYS A 3 -12.58 7.35 -3.51
C LYS A 3 -12.40 6.28 -2.44
N ARG A 4 -11.86 5.12 -2.83
CA ARG A 4 -11.53 4.01 -1.92
C ARG A 4 -10.04 3.95 -1.68
N ALA A 5 -9.66 3.59 -0.45
CA ALA A 5 -8.28 3.43 -0.04
C ALA A 5 -7.79 2.01 -0.35
N TYR A 6 -6.60 1.91 -0.94
CA TYR A 6 -5.91 0.67 -1.29
C TYR A 6 -4.46 0.75 -0.83
N ARG A 7 -3.84 -0.38 -0.48
CA ARG A 7 -2.42 -0.43 -0.14
C ARG A 7 -1.63 -0.83 -1.38
N VAL A 8 -0.54 -0.13 -1.65
CA VAL A 8 0.36 -0.46 -2.77
C VAL A 8 1.23 -1.63 -2.33
N SER A 9 1.09 -2.78 -2.99
CA SER A 9 1.86 -3.99 -2.70
C SER A 9 2.94 -4.23 -3.75
N GLY A 10 2.73 -3.73 -4.97
CA GLY A 10 3.62 -3.99 -6.10
C GLY A 10 4.92 -3.18 -6.07
N PRO A 11 5.90 -3.57 -6.91
CA PRO A 11 7.19 -2.90 -7.03
C PRO A 11 7.12 -1.53 -7.74
N ARG A 12 5.97 -1.22 -8.37
CA ARG A 12 5.75 0.05 -9.06
C ARG A 12 4.94 1.00 -8.18
N PRO A 13 5.34 2.27 -8.10
CA PRO A 13 4.56 3.27 -7.39
C PRO A 13 3.22 3.50 -8.12
N VAL A 14 2.14 3.64 -7.34
CA VAL A 14 0.79 3.90 -7.87
C VAL A 14 0.38 5.31 -7.45
N ALA A 15 0.07 6.17 -8.42
CA ALA A 15 -0.25 7.59 -8.19
C ALA A 15 0.78 8.34 -7.33
N GLY A 16 2.07 8.02 -7.48
CA GLY A 16 3.16 8.61 -6.70
C GLY A 16 3.35 8.03 -5.29
N VAL A 17 2.53 7.06 -4.89
CA VAL A 17 2.67 6.35 -3.62
C VAL A 17 3.55 5.11 -3.83
N GLY A 18 4.64 5.02 -3.05
CA GLY A 18 5.55 3.87 -3.06
C GLY A 18 4.94 2.62 -2.42
N THR A 19 5.65 1.49 -2.57
CA THR A 19 5.27 0.20 -1.97
C THR A 19 5.08 0.33 -0.46
N GLY A 20 4.02 -0.28 0.06
CA GLY A 20 3.60 -0.22 1.46
C GLY A 20 2.74 0.99 1.82
N GLY A 21 2.66 2.00 0.94
CA GLY A 21 1.83 3.18 1.16
C GLY A 21 0.35 2.97 0.81
N THR A 22 -0.49 3.90 1.26
CA THR A 22 -1.93 3.90 0.99
C THR A 22 -2.26 4.91 -0.10
N VAL A 23 -3.00 4.47 -1.13
CA VAL A 23 -3.45 5.30 -2.25
C VAL A 23 -4.98 5.38 -2.28
N HIS A 24 -5.52 6.56 -2.59
CA HIS A 24 -6.95 6.77 -2.78
C HIS A 24 -7.27 6.77 -4.26
N LEU A 25 -7.87 5.69 -4.74
CA LEU A 25 -8.21 5.53 -6.14
C LEU A 25 -9.71 5.70 -6.37
N ASP A 26 -10.04 6.31 -7.50
CA ASP A 26 -11.41 6.44 -7.95
C ASP A 26 -11.72 5.32 -8.95
N PRO A 27 -12.70 4.45 -8.66
CA PRO A 27 -13.00 3.30 -9.52
C PRO A 27 -13.64 3.69 -10.86
N GLU A 28 -14.14 4.92 -11.00
CA GLU A 28 -14.65 5.42 -12.28
C GLU A 28 -13.51 5.95 -13.17
N ALA A 29 -12.39 6.37 -12.57
CA ALA A 29 -11.23 6.86 -13.28
C ALA A 29 -10.12 5.81 -13.49
N VAL A 30 -10.10 4.74 -12.68
CA VAL A 30 -9.02 3.74 -12.65
C VAL A 30 -9.59 2.32 -12.57
N ASN A 31 -9.02 1.42 -13.36
CA ASN A 31 -9.43 0.01 -13.37
C ASN A 31 -8.83 -0.76 -12.17
N ILE A 32 -9.52 -0.68 -11.02
CA ILE A 32 -9.14 -1.33 -9.76
C ILE A 32 -8.93 -2.86 -9.91
N PRO A 33 -9.81 -3.66 -10.52
CA PRO A 33 -9.60 -5.10 -10.60
C PRO A 33 -8.32 -5.46 -11.37
N ALA A 34 -8.01 -4.76 -12.46
CA ALA A 34 -6.76 -4.97 -13.19
C ALA A 34 -5.51 -4.68 -12.34
N LEU A 35 -5.54 -3.66 -11.48
CA LEU A 35 -4.44 -3.35 -10.57
C LEU A 35 -4.27 -4.41 -9.46
N ILE A 36 -5.37 -5.02 -9.01
CA ILE A 36 -5.34 -6.11 -8.04
C ILE A 36 -4.81 -7.39 -8.69
N GLU A 37 -5.30 -7.76 -9.88
CA GLU A 37 -4.83 -8.93 -10.63
C GLU A 37 -3.34 -8.81 -11.01
N ALA A 38 -2.88 -7.60 -11.34
CA ALA A 38 -1.48 -7.32 -11.60
C ALA A 38 -0.61 -7.27 -10.33
N GLY A 39 -1.21 -7.40 -9.13
CA GLY A 39 -0.48 -7.35 -7.86
C GLY A 39 0.09 -5.97 -7.52
N HIS A 40 -0.44 -4.89 -8.10
CA HIS A 40 0.01 -3.53 -7.82
C HIS A 40 -0.61 -2.97 -6.53
N ILE A 41 -1.88 -3.29 -6.26
CA ILE A 41 -2.60 -2.83 -5.08
C ILE A 41 -3.38 -3.98 -4.43
N GLU A 42 -3.64 -3.84 -3.14
CA GLU A 42 -4.46 -4.77 -2.36
C GLU A 42 -5.59 -4.01 -1.64
N ILE A 43 -6.74 -4.65 -1.51
CA ILE A 43 -7.88 -4.10 -0.78
C ILE A 43 -7.54 -4.14 0.71
N VAL A 44 -7.43 -2.97 1.33
CA VAL A 44 -7.32 -2.87 2.79
C VAL A 44 -8.72 -3.15 3.37
N ARG A 45 -9.11 -4.42 3.40
CA ARG A 45 -10.22 -4.87 4.25
C ARG A 45 -9.74 -4.67 5.67
N LYS A 46 -9.99 -3.50 6.27
CA LYS A 46 -9.62 -3.17 7.66
C LYS A 46 -9.66 -4.43 8.53
N PRO A 47 -8.53 -4.99 8.97
CA PRO A 47 -8.48 -5.48 10.32
C PRO A 47 -8.23 -4.24 11.16
N SER A 48 -9.16 -3.88 12.06
CA SER A 48 -8.70 -3.25 13.29
C SER A 48 -7.62 -4.17 13.84
N VAL A 49 -6.35 -3.83 13.71
CA VAL A 49 -5.23 -4.14 14.62
C VAL A 49 -3.95 -3.61 13.96
N LYS A 50 -3.25 -2.81 14.77
CA LYS A 50 -1.87 -2.36 14.62
C LYS A 50 -0.98 -3.47 14.03
N GLU A 51 -0.24 -3.20 12.97
CA GLU A 51 0.99 -3.95 12.74
C GLU A 51 2.07 -2.98 12.26
N SER A 52 3.07 -2.89 13.14
CA SER A 52 4.24 -2.06 13.09
C SER A 52 4.93 -2.10 11.73
N ALA A 53 5.28 -0.92 11.21
CA ALA A 53 6.46 -0.83 10.38
C ALA A 53 7.65 -1.28 11.26
N PRO A 54 8.41 -2.34 10.91
CA PRO A 54 9.71 -2.51 11.50
C PRO A 54 10.57 -1.36 10.97
N GLU A 55 10.77 -0.37 11.84
CA GLU A 55 11.86 0.58 11.74
C GLU A 55 13.15 -0.23 11.65
N LYS A 56 13.64 -0.37 10.42
CA LYS A 56 14.97 -0.89 10.14
C LYS A 56 15.95 0.20 10.59
N THR A 57 16.41 0.13 11.83
CA THR A 57 17.66 0.78 12.22
C THR A 57 18.65 -0.33 12.52
N ALA A 58 19.63 -0.42 11.63
CA ALA A 58 20.75 -1.34 11.69
C ALA A 58 21.74 -0.91 12.79
N GLU A 59 22.59 -1.87 13.18
CA GLU A 59 24.02 -1.65 13.51
C GLU A 59 24.27 -0.93 14.86
N GLU A 60 24.75 -1.57 15.94
CA GLU A 60 26.08 -2.17 16.21
C GLU A 60 26.72 -1.39 17.38
N VAL A 61 27.64 -2.07 18.06
CA VAL A 61 28.74 -1.57 18.92
C VAL A 61 28.58 -1.75 20.43
N ALA A 62 29.59 -2.45 20.95
CA ALA A 62 29.85 -2.96 22.28
C ALA A 62 30.05 -1.92 23.39
N ALA A 63 29.82 -2.34 24.64
CA ALA A 63 30.71 -2.16 25.80
C ALA A 63 30.22 -3.01 26.98
#